data_AF-A0A554K5P6-F1
#
_entry.id   AF-A0A554K5P6-F1
#
_cell.length_a   1.000
_cell.length_b   1.000
_cell.length_c   1.000
_cell.angle_alpha   90.00
_cell.angle_beta   90.00
_cell.angle_gamma   90.00
#
_symmetry.space_group_name_H-M   'P 1'
#
loop_
_entity.id
_entity.type
_entity.pdbx_description
1 polymer ?
#
loop_
_entity_poly.entity_id
_entity_poly.type
_entity_poly.pdbx_seq_one_letter_code
_entity_poly.pdbx_strand_id
1 'polypeptide(L)'
;MFELLVECSDLLTFIIFFLGAAEAVALLGLFFFLTRRPSRRNEKELQKNVREFRDAFQEATQEIIKSYKSKFADGNQEIQKVLGEFAERITKEAANLSKSAQDVQNIILEGTENKILGLNRAAEEKFVKIQEAYLKTSAQTLQSTREAINKKVEEVQGEIEDYKKKEIGEIDQKIYQILSKVAKKTIGKAIDLSDHEKLVMEALEKAKREIF
;
A
#
# COMPACT_ATOMS: atom_id res chain seq x y z
N MET A 1 145.31 45.63 7.20
CA MET A 1 145.24 44.26 7.78
C MET A 1 143.88 43.96 8.45
N PHE A 2 143.08 44.97 8.86
CA PHE A 2 141.71 44.77 9.37
C PHE A 2 140.63 44.61 8.26
N GLU A 3 140.81 45.18 7.07
CA GLU A 3 139.81 45.07 5.98
C GLU A 3 139.70 43.66 5.36
N LEU A 4 140.79 42.90 5.30
CA LEU A 4 140.79 41.52 4.78
C LEU A 4 140.08 40.50 5.70
N LEU A 5 139.88 40.82 6.99
CA LEU A 5 139.17 39.96 7.94
C LEU A 5 137.65 40.16 7.88
N VAL A 6 137.16 41.32 7.44
CA VAL A 6 135.73 41.63 7.33
C VAL A 6 135.13 40.97 6.09
N GLU A 7 135.81 41.02 4.94
CA GLU A 7 135.33 40.39 3.70
C GLU A 7 135.25 38.87 3.79
N CYS A 8 136.11 38.23 4.60
CA CYS A 8 136.10 36.78 4.78
C CYS A 8 134.94 36.31 5.68
N SER A 9 134.52 37.15 6.65
CA SER A 9 133.37 36.88 7.51
C SER A 9 132.05 36.93 6.75
N ASP A 10 131.90 37.89 5.83
CA ASP A 10 130.69 38.05 5.02
C ASP A 10 130.52 36.94 3.97
N LEU A 11 131.63 36.44 3.42
CA LEU A 11 131.59 35.29 2.51
C LEU A 11 131.17 34.00 3.25
N LEU A 12 131.65 33.82 4.48
CA LEU A 12 131.36 32.62 5.28
C LEU A 12 129.89 32.59 5.73
N THR A 13 129.33 33.72 6.15
CA THR A 13 127.90 33.83 6.49
C THR A 13 127.01 33.64 5.27
N PHE A 14 127.41 34.13 4.09
CA PHE A 14 126.68 33.87 2.84
C PHE A 14 126.65 32.38 2.47
N ILE A 15 127.78 31.67 2.60
CA ILE A 15 127.85 30.23 2.29
C ILE A 15 126.99 29.42 3.27
N ILE A 16 127.01 29.75 4.57
CA ILE A 16 126.17 29.07 5.58
C ILE A 16 124.68 29.32 5.31
N PHE A 17 124.30 30.53 4.93
CA PHE A 17 122.92 30.86 4.58
C PHE A 17 122.43 30.08 3.35
N PHE A 18 123.26 29.97 2.30
CA PHE A 18 122.90 29.21 1.10
C PHE A 18 122.87 27.69 1.35
N LEU A 19 123.75 27.15 2.20
CA LEU A 19 123.69 25.74 2.60
C LEU A 19 122.41 25.43 3.39
N GLY A 20 122.05 26.30 4.35
CA GLY A 20 120.82 26.15 5.14
C GLY A 20 119.55 26.27 4.29
N ALA A 21 119.54 27.17 3.31
CA ALA A 21 118.42 27.30 2.36
C ALA A 21 118.29 26.07 1.45
N ALA A 22 119.41 25.49 1.00
CA ALA A 22 119.40 24.28 0.18
C ALA A 22 118.84 23.06 0.95
N GLU A 23 119.21 22.89 2.22
CA GLU A 23 118.64 21.85 3.09
C GLU A 23 117.14 22.05 3.34
N ALA A 24 116.70 23.29 3.58
CA ALA A 24 115.29 23.60 3.80
C ALA A 24 114.44 23.27 2.55
N VAL A 25 114.93 23.58 1.35
CA VAL A 25 114.27 23.24 0.09
C VAL A 25 114.25 21.73 -0.15
N ALA A 26 115.34 21.01 0.17
CA ALA A 26 115.39 19.55 0.06
C ALA A 26 114.40 18.87 1.02
N LEU A 27 114.30 19.35 2.27
CA LEU A 27 113.36 18.83 3.27
C LEU A 27 111.90 19.15 2.91
N LEU A 28 111.61 20.34 2.38
CA LEU A 28 110.29 20.69 1.86
C LEU A 28 109.92 19.84 0.64
N GLY A 29 110.87 19.61 -0.28
CA GLY A 29 110.70 18.71 -1.42
C GLY A 29 110.40 17.27 -1.00
N LEU A 30 111.13 16.77 0.00
CA LEU A 30 110.93 15.42 0.55
C LEU A 30 109.60 15.31 1.30
N PHE A 31 109.23 16.32 2.10
CA PHE A 31 107.94 16.39 2.79
C PHE A 31 106.77 16.43 1.80
N PHE A 32 106.89 17.23 0.74
CA PHE A 32 105.89 17.30 -0.32
C PHE A 32 105.82 16.00 -1.13
N PHE A 33 106.95 15.33 -1.37
CA PHE A 33 107.00 14.04 -2.04
C PHE A 33 106.41 12.90 -1.19
N LEU A 34 106.66 12.91 0.13
CA LEU A 34 106.12 11.93 1.06
C LEU A 34 104.61 12.13 1.33
N THR A 35 104.15 13.37 1.44
CA THR A 35 102.71 13.68 1.61
C THR A 35 101.91 13.51 0.30
N ARG A 36 102.55 13.69 -0.86
CA ARG A 36 101.91 13.56 -2.18
C ARG A 36 102.01 12.17 -2.80
N ARG A 37 102.62 11.17 -2.15
CA ARG A 37 102.55 9.78 -2.62
C ARG A 37 101.11 9.27 -2.44
N PRO A 38 100.28 9.22 -3.50
CA PRO A 38 98.92 8.75 -3.36
C PRO A 38 99.01 7.23 -3.40
N SER A 39 98.43 6.54 -2.42
CA SER A 39 98.26 5.09 -2.49
C SER A 39 97.23 4.75 -3.59
N ARG A 40 97.67 4.78 -4.86
CA ARG A 40 96.84 4.50 -6.06
C ARG A 40 96.18 3.11 -6.03
N ARG A 41 96.68 2.20 -5.19
CA ARG A 41 96.11 0.87 -4.96
C ARG A 41 94.85 0.95 -4.07
N ASN A 42 94.92 1.73 -3.00
CA ASN A 42 93.81 1.92 -2.07
C ASN A 42 92.65 2.71 -2.72
N GLU A 43 92.95 3.63 -3.64
CA GLU A 43 91.92 4.39 -4.35
C GLU A 43 91.12 3.52 -5.34
N LYS A 44 91.78 2.60 -6.05
CA LYS A 44 91.12 1.66 -6.96
C LYS A 44 90.26 0.63 -6.22
N GLU A 45 90.74 0.11 -5.10
CA GLU A 45 89.95 -0.78 -4.23
C GLU A 45 88.75 -0.05 -3.61
N LEU A 46 88.95 1.19 -3.14
CA LEU A 46 87.85 2.01 -2.65
C LEU A 46 86.79 2.27 -3.73
N GLN A 47 87.21 2.63 -4.95
CA GLN A 47 86.28 2.82 -6.07
C GLN A 47 85.58 1.52 -6.50
N LYS A 48 86.22 0.36 -6.31
CA LYS A 48 85.61 -0.94 -6.57
C LYS A 48 84.54 -1.24 -5.52
N ASN A 49 84.86 -1.10 -4.23
CA ASN A 49 83.92 -1.33 -3.13
C ASN A 49 82.72 -0.37 -3.18
N VAL A 50 82.94 0.90 -3.55
CA VAL A 50 81.85 1.89 -3.73
C VAL A 50 80.94 1.50 -4.89
N ARG A 51 81.49 0.93 -5.97
CA ARG A 51 80.69 0.41 -7.10
C ARG A 51 79.90 -0.83 -6.69
N GLU A 52 80.55 -1.82 -6.10
CA GLU A 52 79.89 -3.04 -5.64
C GLU A 52 78.79 -2.74 -4.61
N PHE A 53 79.03 -1.81 -3.67
CA PHE A 53 78.01 -1.35 -2.74
C PHE A 53 76.85 -0.64 -3.46
N ARG A 54 77.14 0.23 -4.42
CA ARG A 54 76.11 0.91 -5.21
C ARG A 54 75.26 -0.09 -5.99
N ASP A 55 75.88 -1.05 -6.63
CA ASP A 55 75.21 -2.06 -7.46
C ASP A 55 74.36 -2.97 -6.57
N ALA A 56 74.90 -3.47 -5.45
CA ALA A 56 74.15 -4.25 -4.47
C ALA A 56 72.99 -3.46 -3.84
N PHE A 57 73.19 -2.16 -3.55
CA PHE A 57 72.14 -1.29 -3.05
C PHE A 57 71.05 -1.05 -4.10
N GLN A 58 71.43 -0.86 -5.37
CA GLN A 58 70.48 -0.72 -6.48
C GLN A 58 69.68 -2.00 -6.70
N GLU A 59 70.33 -3.16 -6.67
CA GLU A 59 69.69 -4.46 -6.80
C GLU A 59 68.69 -4.71 -5.67
N ALA A 60 69.11 -4.52 -4.41
CA ALA A 60 68.23 -4.66 -3.25
C ALA A 60 67.03 -3.70 -3.33
N THR A 61 67.24 -2.46 -3.79
CA THR A 61 66.16 -1.48 -3.97
C THR A 61 65.20 -1.91 -5.08
N GLN A 62 65.71 -2.42 -6.20
CA GLN A 62 64.88 -2.93 -7.30
C GLN A 62 64.07 -4.15 -6.88
N GLU A 63 64.66 -5.05 -6.10
CA GLU A 63 63.98 -6.24 -5.57
C GLU A 63 62.85 -5.84 -4.60
N ILE A 64 63.10 -4.88 -3.70
CA ILE A 64 62.08 -4.32 -2.81
C ILE A 64 60.94 -3.72 -3.64
N ILE A 65 61.24 -2.87 -4.63
CA ILE A 65 60.22 -2.24 -5.50
C ILE A 65 59.41 -3.32 -6.24
N LYS A 66 60.07 -4.36 -6.78
CA LYS A 66 59.42 -5.45 -7.50
C LYS A 66 58.50 -6.26 -6.57
N SER A 67 58.96 -6.58 -5.36
CA SER A 67 58.20 -7.29 -4.34
C SER A 67 56.95 -6.50 -3.93
N TYR A 68 57.09 -5.20 -3.67
CA TYR A 68 55.96 -4.33 -3.35
C TYR A 68 54.96 -4.21 -4.50
N LYS A 69 55.42 -4.07 -5.75
CA LYS A 69 54.55 -4.06 -6.93
C LYS A 69 53.77 -5.36 -7.09
N SER A 70 54.41 -6.51 -6.89
CA SER A 70 53.74 -7.82 -6.94
C SER A 70 52.67 -7.92 -5.85
N LYS A 71 53.02 -7.65 -4.59
CA LYS A 71 52.07 -7.70 -3.47
C LYS A 71 50.87 -6.77 -3.68
N PHE A 72 51.11 -5.59 -4.26
CA PHE A 72 50.04 -4.66 -4.58
C PHE A 72 49.15 -5.17 -5.72
N ALA A 73 49.72 -5.77 -6.76
CA ALA A 73 48.97 -6.38 -7.85
C ALA A 73 48.13 -7.57 -7.36
N ASP A 74 48.72 -8.46 -6.55
CA ASP A 74 48.07 -9.62 -5.96
C ASP A 74 46.92 -9.19 -5.04
N GLY A 75 47.18 -8.22 -4.15
CA GLY A 75 46.15 -7.66 -3.26
C GLY A 75 45.01 -6.99 -4.03
N ASN A 76 45.31 -6.26 -5.11
CA ASN A 76 44.27 -5.66 -5.95
C ASN A 76 43.43 -6.72 -6.68
N GLN A 77 44.06 -7.79 -7.16
CA GLN A 77 43.35 -8.91 -7.79
C GLN A 77 42.44 -9.63 -6.77
N GLU A 78 42.90 -9.83 -5.54
CA GLU A 78 42.08 -10.44 -4.48
C GLU A 78 40.90 -9.54 -4.10
N ILE A 79 41.10 -8.23 -3.98
CA ILE A 79 40.02 -7.26 -3.76
C ILE A 79 38.99 -7.33 -4.89
N GLN A 80 39.42 -7.36 -6.15
CA GLN A 80 38.51 -7.47 -7.30
C GLN A 80 37.70 -8.77 -7.28
N LYS A 81 38.34 -9.90 -6.91
CA LYS A 81 37.65 -11.18 -6.77
C LYS A 81 36.58 -11.12 -5.67
N VAL A 82 36.92 -10.61 -4.49
CA VAL A 82 35.98 -10.46 -3.36
C VAL A 82 34.82 -9.54 -3.73
N LEU A 83 35.09 -8.43 -4.43
CA LEU A 83 34.05 -7.53 -4.91
C LEU A 83 33.12 -8.21 -5.95
N GLY A 84 33.68 -9.03 -6.84
CA GLY A 84 32.90 -9.82 -7.79
C GLY A 84 31.98 -10.83 -7.10
N GLU A 85 32.51 -11.60 -6.16
CA GLU A 85 31.73 -12.57 -5.36
C GLU A 85 30.64 -11.87 -4.53
N PHE A 86 30.94 -10.70 -3.96
CA PHE A 86 29.98 -9.89 -3.24
C PHE A 86 28.85 -9.38 -4.16
N ALA A 87 29.19 -8.84 -5.34
CA ALA A 87 28.22 -8.38 -6.31
C ALA A 87 27.30 -9.50 -6.81
N GLU A 88 27.85 -10.70 -7.03
CA GLU A 88 27.08 -11.89 -7.40
C GLU A 88 26.09 -12.29 -6.29
N ARG A 89 26.53 -12.31 -5.03
CA ARG A 89 25.65 -12.59 -3.88
C ARG A 89 24.52 -11.58 -3.77
N ILE A 90 24.84 -10.28 -3.88
CA ILE A 90 23.83 -9.21 -3.84
C ILE A 90 22.80 -9.39 -4.96
N THR A 91 23.25 -9.74 -6.17
CA THR A 91 22.35 -9.97 -7.31
C THR A 91 21.46 -11.18 -7.10
N LYS A 92 22.01 -12.28 -6.56
CA LYS A 92 21.25 -13.49 -6.25
C LYS A 92 20.23 -13.26 -5.14
N GLU A 93 20.61 -12.54 -4.07
CA GLU A 93 19.69 -12.19 -2.99
C GLU A 93 18.59 -11.24 -3.47
N ALA A 94 18.92 -10.25 -4.30
CA ALA A 94 17.94 -9.36 -4.91
C ALA A 94 16.93 -10.12 -5.79
N ALA A 95 17.41 -11.09 -6.59
CA ALA A 95 16.53 -11.95 -7.40
C ALA A 95 15.60 -12.82 -6.54
N ASN A 96 16.13 -13.41 -5.46
CA ASN A 96 15.33 -14.20 -4.51
C ASN A 96 14.27 -13.35 -3.80
N LEU A 97 14.64 -12.13 -3.38
CA LEU A 97 13.71 -11.19 -2.75
C LEU A 97 12.61 -10.77 -3.72
N SER A 98 12.97 -10.48 -4.98
CA SER A 98 12.01 -10.15 -6.03
C SER A 98 11.04 -11.31 -6.29
N LYS A 99 11.53 -12.54 -6.36
CA LYS A 99 10.68 -13.73 -6.50
C LYS A 99 9.75 -13.90 -5.30
N SER A 100 10.26 -13.76 -4.08
CA SER A 100 9.44 -13.85 -2.87
C SER A 100 8.36 -12.76 -2.83
N ALA A 101 8.66 -11.54 -3.28
CA ALA A 101 7.68 -10.47 -3.36
C ALA A 101 6.58 -10.80 -4.39
N GLN A 102 6.94 -11.39 -5.52
CA GLN A 102 5.99 -11.84 -6.54
C GLN A 102 5.10 -12.97 -6.04
N ASP A 103 5.66 -13.94 -5.31
CA ASP A 103 4.88 -15.05 -4.73
C ASP A 103 3.86 -14.53 -3.69
N VAL A 104 4.27 -13.59 -2.84
CA VAL A 104 3.36 -12.92 -1.89
C VAL A 104 2.25 -12.16 -2.63
N GLN A 105 2.58 -11.46 -3.72
CA GLN A 105 1.59 -10.75 -4.52
C GLN A 105 0.57 -11.70 -5.14
N ASN A 106 1.01 -12.85 -5.67
CA ASN A 106 0.11 -13.85 -6.24
C ASN A 106 -0.82 -14.45 -5.18
N ILE A 107 -0.30 -14.78 -3.98
CA ILE A 107 -1.12 -15.28 -2.87
C ILE A 107 -2.18 -14.25 -2.45
N ILE A 108 -1.81 -12.96 -2.38
CA ILE A 108 -2.75 -11.89 -2.05
C ILE A 108 -3.82 -11.75 -3.13
N LEU A 109 -3.46 -11.82 -4.41
CA LEU A 109 -4.39 -11.74 -5.53
C LEU A 109 -5.39 -12.91 -5.50
N GLU A 110 -4.90 -14.16 -5.44
CA GLU A 110 -5.76 -15.35 -5.37
C GLU A 110 -6.66 -15.34 -4.13
N GLY A 111 -6.12 -14.94 -2.97
CA GLY A 111 -6.90 -14.81 -1.74
C GLY A 111 -8.00 -13.74 -1.86
N THR A 112 -7.70 -12.64 -2.53
CA THR A 112 -8.67 -11.54 -2.77
C THR A 112 -9.76 -11.97 -3.74
N GLU A 113 -9.40 -12.61 -4.86
CA GLU A 113 -10.36 -13.13 -5.83
C GLU A 113 -11.32 -14.13 -5.20
N ASN A 114 -10.79 -15.09 -4.44
CA ASN A 114 -11.62 -16.08 -3.73
C ASN A 114 -12.58 -15.42 -2.73
N LYS A 115 -12.13 -14.39 -2.02
CA LYS A 115 -12.97 -13.65 -1.08
C LYS A 115 -14.06 -12.85 -1.79
N ILE A 116 -13.76 -12.23 -2.93
CA ILE A 116 -14.75 -11.54 -3.77
C ILE A 116 -15.81 -12.53 -4.28
N LEU A 117 -15.39 -13.69 -4.79
CA LEU A 117 -16.31 -14.73 -5.23
C LEU A 117 -17.21 -15.23 -4.09
N GLY A 118 -16.65 -15.41 -2.90
CA GLY A 118 -17.42 -15.78 -1.70
C GLY A 118 -18.46 -14.72 -1.31
N LEU A 119 -18.09 -13.45 -1.33
CA LEU A 119 -19.00 -12.33 -1.05
C LEU A 119 -20.11 -12.22 -2.10
N ASN A 120 -19.80 -12.39 -3.38
CA ASN A 120 -20.78 -12.35 -4.45
C ASN A 120 -21.82 -13.47 -4.30
N ARG A 121 -21.37 -14.70 -4.04
CA ARG A 121 -22.30 -15.83 -3.78
C ARG A 121 -23.20 -15.57 -2.59
N ALA A 122 -22.65 -15.05 -1.48
CA ALA A 122 -23.43 -14.73 -0.30
C ALA A 122 -24.43 -13.58 -0.55
N ALA A 123 -24.06 -12.60 -1.37
CA ALA A 123 -24.95 -11.52 -1.79
C ALA A 123 -26.09 -12.04 -2.68
N GLU A 124 -25.80 -12.89 -3.67
CA GLU A 124 -26.78 -13.54 -4.54
C GLU A 124 -27.77 -14.38 -3.72
N GLU A 125 -27.30 -15.21 -2.79
CA GLU A 125 -28.16 -16.02 -1.93
C GLU A 125 -29.11 -15.16 -1.09
N LYS A 126 -28.61 -14.05 -0.53
CA LYS A 126 -29.46 -13.11 0.22
C LYS A 126 -30.46 -12.40 -0.67
N PHE A 127 -30.07 -12.04 -1.90
CA PHE A 127 -30.96 -11.39 -2.85
C PHE A 127 -32.12 -12.30 -3.24
N VAL A 128 -31.84 -13.58 -3.53
CA VAL A 128 -32.87 -14.59 -3.79
C VAL A 128 -33.84 -14.72 -2.62
N LYS A 129 -33.34 -14.82 -1.38
CA LYS A 129 -34.19 -14.91 -0.17
C LYS A 129 -35.08 -13.67 0.01
N ILE A 130 -34.54 -12.48 -0.25
CA ILE A 130 -35.31 -11.22 -0.20
C ILE A 130 -36.40 -11.23 -1.27
N GLN A 131 -36.09 -11.67 -2.48
CA GLN A 131 -37.05 -11.75 -3.58
C GLN A 131 -38.19 -12.74 -3.26
N GLU A 132 -37.86 -13.92 -2.74
CA GLU A 132 -38.84 -14.93 -2.32
C GLU A 132 -39.74 -14.40 -1.18
N ALA A 133 -39.14 -13.76 -0.16
CA ALA A 133 -39.88 -13.16 0.94
C ALA A 133 -40.81 -12.03 0.47
N TYR A 134 -40.36 -11.21 -0.48
CA TYR A 134 -41.15 -10.14 -1.08
C TYR A 134 -42.35 -10.70 -1.85
N LEU A 135 -42.11 -11.68 -2.75
CA LEU A 135 -43.19 -12.32 -3.52
C LEU A 135 -44.22 -12.99 -2.61
N LYS A 136 -43.77 -13.69 -1.57
CA LYS A 136 -44.66 -14.31 -0.58
C LYS A 136 -45.50 -13.28 0.17
N THR A 137 -44.88 -12.20 0.65
CA THR A 137 -45.58 -11.14 1.38
C THR A 137 -46.59 -10.44 0.46
N SER A 138 -46.21 -10.14 -0.78
CA SER A 138 -47.10 -9.53 -1.77
C SER A 138 -48.32 -10.40 -2.07
N ALA A 139 -48.12 -11.71 -2.28
CA ALA A 139 -49.21 -12.65 -2.49
C ALA A 139 -50.17 -12.72 -1.28
N GLN A 140 -49.61 -12.75 -0.06
CA GLN A 140 -50.41 -12.75 1.17
C GLN A 140 -51.20 -11.45 1.34
N THR A 141 -50.61 -10.29 1.05
CA THR A 141 -51.30 -9.00 1.08
C THR A 141 -52.43 -8.92 0.05
N LEU A 142 -52.20 -9.40 -1.17
CA LEU A 142 -53.25 -9.45 -2.19
C LEU A 142 -54.41 -10.35 -1.79
N GLN A 143 -54.10 -11.52 -1.20
CA GLN A 143 -55.12 -12.43 -0.70
C GLN A 143 -55.94 -11.81 0.44
N SER A 144 -55.29 -11.26 1.47
CA SER A 144 -56.00 -10.64 2.60
C SER A 144 -56.82 -9.42 2.18
N THR A 145 -56.31 -8.63 1.24
CA THR A 145 -57.05 -7.51 0.65
C THR A 145 -58.29 -8.00 -0.09
N ARG A 146 -58.18 -9.07 -0.88
CA ARG A 146 -59.31 -9.67 -1.59
C ARG A 146 -60.37 -10.21 -0.62
N GLU A 147 -59.95 -10.89 0.45
CA GLU A 147 -60.84 -11.38 1.49
C GLU A 147 -61.58 -10.23 2.19
N ALA A 148 -60.88 -9.15 2.53
CA ALA A 148 -61.48 -7.95 3.12
C ALA A 148 -62.48 -7.25 2.19
N ILE A 149 -62.15 -7.14 0.89
CA ILE A 149 -63.05 -6.59 -0.12
C ILE A 149 -64.30 -7.47 -0.26
N ASN A 150 -64.15 -8.78 -0.38
CA ASN A 150 -65.29 -9.71 -0.51
C ASN A 150 -66.22 -9.60 0.70
N LYS A 151 -65.67 -9.57 1.91
CA LYS A 151 -66.46 -9.37 3.13
C LYS A 151 -67.22 -8.05 3.12
N LYS A 152 -66.57 -6.96 2.69
CA LYS A 152 -67.23 -5.65 2.57
C LYS A 152 -68.33 -5.63 1.51
N VAL A 153 -68.14 -6.34 0.40
CA VAL A 153 -69.17 -6.50 -0.63
C VAL A 153 -70.38 -7.27 -0.08
N GLU A 154 -70.16 -8.35 0.66
CA GLU A 154 -71.23 -9.13 1.32
C GLU A 154 -71.98 -8.29 2.35
N GLU A 155 -71.27 -7.52 3.20
CA GLU A 155 -71.87 -6.59 4.16
C GLU A 155 -72.77 -5.55 3.46
N VAL A 156 -72.26 -4.89 2.42
CA VAL A 156 -73.02 -3.90 1.65
C VAL A 156 -74.22 -4.52 0.93
N GLN A 157 -74.10 -5.74 0.41
CA GLN A 157 -75.23 -6.46 -0.19
C GLN A 157 -76.34 -6.72 0.83
N GLY A 158 -75.99 -7.12 2.05
CA GLY A 158 -76.95 -7.28 3.15
C GLY A 158 -77.64 -5.96 3.50
N GLU A 159 -76.89 -4.87 3.64
CA GLU A 159 -77.44 -3.53 3.91
C GLU A 159 -78.43 -3.08 2.81
N ILE A 160 -78.12 -3.36 1.54
CA ILE A 160 -79.00 -3.04 0.41
C ILE A 160 -80.29 -3.86 0.47
N GLU A 161 -80.22 -5.14 0.82
CA GLU A 161 -81.41 -6.00 0.96
C GLU A 161 -82.32 -5.53 2.10
N ASP A 162 -81.74 -5.18 3.23
CA ASP A 162 -82.48 -4.67 4.39
C ASP A 162 -83.13 -3.31 4.08
N TYR A 163 -82.40 -2.43 3.40
CA TYR A 163 -82.96 -1.16 2.91
C TYR A 163 -84.15 -1.38 1.96
N LYS A 164 -84.02 -2.30 0.98
CA LYS A 164 -85.12 -2.64 0.06
C LYS A 164 -86.36 -3.16 0.79
N LYS A 165 -86.18 -4.08 1.76
CA LYS A 165 -87.30 -4.61 2.56
C LYS A 165 -88.01 -3.49 3.32
N LYS A 166 -87.25 -2.59 3.93
CA LYS A 166 -87.79 -1.44 4.67
C LYS A 166 -88.58 -0.50 3.76
N GLU A 167 -88.01 -0.09 2.63
CA GLU A 167 -88.68 0.80 1.67
C GLU A 167 -89.97 0.19 1.10
N ILE A 168 -89.96 -1.10 0.74
CA ILE A 168 -91.18 -1.79 0.27
C ILE A 168 -92.26 -1.78 1.36
N GLY A 169 -91.90 -2.05 2.62
CA GLY A 169 -92.84 -1.97 3.74
C GLY A 169 -93.43 -0.56 3.93
N GLU A 170 -92.63 0.48 3.78
CA GLU A 170 -93.11 1.87 3.83
C GLU A 170 -94.04 2.22 2.66
N ILE A 171 -93.74 1.70 1.46
CA ILE A 171 -94.59 1.84 0.27
C ILE A 171 -95.94 1.14 0.50
N ASP A 172 -95.94 -0.10 0.99
CA ASP A 172 -97.16 -0.85 1.29
C ASP A 172 -98.06 -0.10 2.28
N GLN A 173 -97.47 0.45 3.35
CA GLN A 173 -98.20 1.29 4.31
C GLN A 173 -98.83 2.52 3.65
N LYS A 174 -98.09 3.22 2.77
CA LYS A 174 -98.61 4.37 2.01
C LYS A 174 -99.74 3.94 1.08
N ILE A 175 -99.63 2.79 0.41
CA ILE A 175 -100.69 2.22 -0.44
C ILE A 175 -101.96 1.97 0.37
N TYR A 176 -101.87 1.30 1.53
CA TYR A 176 -103.03 1.06 2.40
C TYR A 176 -103.69 2.37 2.87
N GLN A 177 -102.90 3.39 3.21
CA GLN A 177 -103.42 4.70 3.57
C GLN A 177 -104.17 5.37 2.41
N ILE A 178 -103.65 5.28 1.18
CA ILE A 178 -104.32 5.80 -0.02
C ILE A 178 -105.60 5.03 -0.30
N LEU A 179 -105.57 3.69 -0.28
CA LEU A 179 -106.74 2.83 -0.48
C LEU A 179 -107.83 3.12 0.55
N SER A 180 -107.47 3.28 1.83
CA SER A 180 -108.41 3.66 2.90
C SER A 180 -109.06 5.02 2.65
N LYS A 181 -108.26 6.03 2.24
CA LYS A 181 -108.78 7.36 1.86
C LYS A 181 -109.72 7.30 0.66
N VAL A 182 -109.36 6.52 -0.38
CA VAL A 182 -110.19 6.34 -1.58
C VAL A 182 -111.48 5.61 -1.23
N ALA A 183 -111.41 4.50 -0.50
CA ALA A 183 -112.59 3.74 -0.06
C ALA A 183 -113.54 4.62 0.77
N LYS A 184 -113.02 5.38 1.75
CA LYS A 184 -113.82 6.33 2.53
C LYS A 184 -114.50 7.39 1.66
N LYS A 185 -113.79 7.91 0.65
CA LYS A 185 -114.33 8.92 -0.28
C LYS A 185 -115.34 8.35 -1.27
N THR A 186 -115.15 7.11 -1.73
CA THR A 186 -116.04 6.45 -2.70
C THR A 186 -117.27 5.89 -2.01
N ILE A 187 -117.10 5.06 -0.97
CA ILE A 187 -118.20 4.46 -0.20
C ILE A 187 -119.01 5.55 0.52
N GLY A 188 -118.33 6.52 1.14
CA GLY A 188 -119.00 7.65 1.79
C GLY A 188 -119.76 8.58 0.85
N LYS A 189 -119.56 8.47 -0.48
CA LYS A 189 -120.35 9.17 -1.50
C LYS A 189 -121.39 8.28 -2.19
N ALA A 190 -121.13 6.97 -2.25
CA ALA A 190 -121.95 6.01 -2.99
C ALA A 190 -123.05 5.36 -2.13
N ILE A 191 -122.88 5.32 -0.80
CA ILE A 191 -123.89 4.78 0.12
C ILE A 191 -124.90 5.88 0.46
N ASP A 192 -126.15 5.67 0.05
CA ASP A 192 -127.35 6.34 0.54
C ASP A 192 -127.51 6.08 2.05
N LEU A 193 -128.05 7.05 2.80
CA LEU A 193 -128.30 6.96 4.24
C LEU A 193 -128.99 5.64 4.65
N SER A 194 -129.93 5.15 3.82
CA SER A 194 -130.68 3.92 4.07
C SER A 194 -129.81 2.66 4.06
N ASP A 195 -128.86 2.57 3.12
CA ASP A 195 -127.94 1.44 3.03
C ASP A 195 -126.90 1.47 4.16
N HIS A 196 -126.54 2.66 4.65
CA HIS A 196 -125.65 2.81 5.80
C HIS A 196 -126.30 2.30 7.08
N GLU A 197 -127.56 2.67 7.32
CA GLU A 197 -128.34 2.25 8.49
C GLU A 197 -128.50 0.72 8.53
N LYS A 198 -128.77 0.11 7.36
CA LYS A 198 -128.87 -1.35 7.25
C LYS A 198 -127.55 -2.05 7.60
N LEU A 199 -126.42 -1.55 7.11
CA LEU A 199 -125.09 -2.12 7.43
C LEU A 199 -124.76 -2.00 8.92
N VAL A 200 -125.12 -0.89 9.57
CA VAL A 200 -124.93 -0.69 11.01
C VAL A 200 -125.77 -1.69 11.81
N MET A 201 -127.04 -1.86 11.45
CA MET A 201 -127.93 -2.80 12.13
C MET A 201 -127.47 -4.25 11.97
N GLU A 202 -127.06 -4.66 10.77
CA GLU A 202 -126.51 -6.00 10.53
C GLU A 202 -125.21 -6.24 11.32
N ALA A 203 -124.32 -5.26 11.39
CA ALA A 203 -123.08 -5.36 12.17
C ALA A 203 -123.35 -5.47 13.69
N LEU A 204 -124.31 -4.69 14.20
CA LEU A 204 -124.72 -4.74 15.62
C LEU A 204 -125.36 -6.09 15.97
N GLU A 205 -126.21 -6.63 15.09
CA GLU A 205 -126.77 -7.97 15.30
C GLU A 205 -125.71 -9.07 15.24
N LYS A 206 -124.71 -8.94 14.37
CA LYS A 206 -123.62 -9.93 14.27
C LYS A 206 -122.73 -9.88 15.51
N ALA A 207 -122.37 -8.69 15.99
CA ALA A 207 -121.61 -8.52 17.24
C ALA A 207 -122.37 -9.08 18.46
N LYS A 208 -123.69 -8.86 18.51
CA LYS A 208 -124.54 -9.44 19.56
C LYS A 208 -124.53 -10.98 19.56
N ARG A 209 -124.37 -11.61 18.39
CA ARG A 209 -124.29 -13.07 18.20
C ARG A 209 -122.89 -13.66 18.43
N GLU A 210 -121.84 -12.84 18.44
CA GLU A 210 -120.46 -13.30 18.65
C GLU A 210 -119.97 -13.03 20.10
N ILE A 211 -120.63 -12.15 20.84
CA ILE A 211 -120.31 -11.79 22.24
C ILE A 211 -121.23 -12.53 23.26
N PHE A 212 -122.38 -13.03 22.81
CA PHE A 212 -123.29 -13.90 23.57
C PHE A 212 -123.49 -15.21 22.82
#